data_AF-A0AAU2P3R2-F1
#
_entry.id   AF-A0AAU2P3R2-F1
#
_cell.length_a   1.000
_cell.length_b   1.000
_cell.length_c   1.000
_cell.angle_alpha   90.00
_cell.angle_beta   90.00
_cell.angle_gamma   90.00
#
_symmetry.space_group_name_H-M   'P 1'
#
loop_
_entity.id
_entity.type
_entity.pdbx_description
1 polymer ?
#
loop_
_entity_poly.entity_id
_entity_poly.type
_entity_poly.pdbx_seq_one_letter_code
_entity_poly.pdbx_strand_id
1 'polypeptide(L)'
;MPFDDLFEEAERQLTICNSCRYCAGYCPVWPALELRTELELSDITHLANLCHDCGDCLSACMYAPPHQFAVDPPKVFTEVREETYRRYVWPHRAPGRLGTGVAFGAACLVLALMSYLFTGRPFVVADAPGDPYEILPHLPMLIAVGAPSLWAVAMFGWAALRYWRDIHGRLADLLRVRVWLTTFTQAAQLRHMTGGDAGCEIPGRRGFHLVLMYGFGLCVVSTTAASYLQNVLGEHPPYPYLSVPVISGSIGGIAMIVGGTGLWMRRGGSGFLWALLVLAASGMLTMLLRETVAFGPLLLLHVAAVVVAFGIAPYTKFVHWIFRMLSIHHDNLER
;
A
#
# COMPACT_ATOMS: atom_id res chain seq x y z
N MET A 1 -19.10 -12.10 -9.05
CA MET A 1 -19.84 -13.13 -8.31
C MET A 1 -20.56 -12.43 -7.16
N PRO A 2 -21.83 -12.76 -6.87
CA PRO A 2 -22.50 -12.36 -5.63
C PRO A 2 -21.64 -12.69 -4.40
N PHE A 3 -21.86 -11.98 -3.28
CA PHE A 3 -21.05 -12.15 -2.07
C PHE A 3 -21.13 -13.59 -1.54
N ASP A 4 -22.33 -14.13 -1.37
CA ASP A 4 -22.53 -15.47 -0.81
C ASP A 4 -21.89 -16.54 -1.72
N ASP A 5 -22.18 -16.49 -3.03
CA ASP A 5 -21.56 -17.37 -4.04
C ASP A 5 -20.02 -17.37 -4.00
N LEU A 6 -19.39 -16.22 -3.71
CA LEU A 6 -17.93 -16.10 -3.63
C LEU A 6 -17.38 -16.87 -2.44
N PHE A 7 -18.04 -16.78 -1.28
CA PHE A 7 -17.58 -17.48 -0.08
C PHE A 7 -17.88 -18.97 -0.14
N GLU A 8 -19.02 -19.37 -0.71
CA GLU A 8 -19.31 -20.78 -0.99
C GLU A 8 -18.26 -21.39 -1.94
N GLU A 9 -17.86 -20.66 -2.99
CA GLU A 9 -16.82 -21.13 -3.91
C GLU A 9 -15.44 -21.19 -3.25
N ALA A 10 -15.10 -20.21 -2.39
CA ALA A 10 -13.87 -20.25 -1.62
C ALA A 10 -13.85 -21.45 -0.65
N GLU A 11 -14.94 -21.67 0.09
CA GLU A 11 -15.11 -22.80 0.99
C GLU A 11 -14.96 -24.13 0.26
N ARG A 12 -15.65 -24.30 -0.89
CA ARG A 12 -15.55 -25.51 -1.73
C ARG A 12 -14.11 -25.80 -2.12
N GLN A 13 -13.40 -24.81 -2.66
CA GLN A 13 -12.02 -25.01 -3.11
C GLN A 13 -11.08 -25.31 -1.94
N LEU A 14 -11.21 -24.60 -0.82
CA LEU A 14 -10.34 -24.79 0.34
C LEU A 14 -10.61 -26.10 1.07
N THR A 15 -11.86 -26.59 1.05
CA THR A 15 -12.21 -27.94 1.54
C THR A 15 -11.54 -29.02 0.69
N ILE A 16 -11.56 -28.88 -0.64
CA ILE A 16 -10.82 -29.77 -1.55
C ILE A 16 -9.32 -29.68 -1.28
N CYS A 17 -8.78 -28.47 -1.10
CA CYS A 17 -7.38 -28.28 -0.74
C CYS A 17 -7.05 -29.07 0.54
N ASN A 18 -7.78 -28.84 1.63
CA ASN A 18 -7.57 -29.44 2.95
C ASN A 18 -7.70 -30.98 2.94
N SER A 19 -8.50 -31.52 2.01
CA SER A 19 -8.64 -32.97 1.79
C SER A 19 -7.47 -33.56 1.01
N CYS A 20 -7.01 -32.86 -0.05
CA CYS A 20 -5.98 -33.37 -0.95
C CYS A 20 -4.55 -33.20 -0.41
N ARG A 21 -4.26 -32.03 0.18
CA ARG A 21 -2.96 -31.65 0.79
C ARG A 21 -1.71 -31.80 -0.08
N TYR A 22 -1.84 -32.08 -1.37
CA TYR A 22 -0.71 -32.34 -2.26
C TYR A 22 0.28 -31.16 -2.34
N CYS A 23 -0.25 -29.92 -2.38
CA CYS A 23 0.55 -28.70 -2.45
C CYS A 23 0.87 -28.07 -1.09
N ALA A 24 0.65 -28.80 0.03
CA ALA A 24 0.84 -28.29 1.39
C ALA A 24 2.24 -27.69 1.62
N GLY A 25 3.28 -28.35 1.14
CA GLY A 25 4.68 -27.89 1.26
C GLY A 25 5.06 -26.68 0.40
N TYR A 26 4.19 -26.24 -0.52
CA TYR A 26 4.43 -25.07 -1.36
C TYR A 26 3.82 -23.80 -0.76
N CYS A 27 2.64 -23.91 -0.15
CA CYS A 27 1.84 -22.77 0.26
C CYS A 27 2.15 -22.33 1.70
N PRO A 28 2.63 -21.09 1.94
CA PRO A 28 2.91 -20.60 3.30
C PRO A 28 1.64 -20.31 4.12
N VAL A 29 0.46 -20.36 3.49
CA VAL A 29 -0.85 -20.26 4.16
C VAL A 29 -1.30 -21.63 4.71
N TRP A 30 -0.68 -22.71 4.24
CA TRP A 30 -1.08 -24.07 4.60
C TRP A 30 -1.13 -24.34 6.11
N PRO A 31 -0.12 -23.93 6.92
CA PRO A 31 -0.15 -24.16 8.37
C PRO A 31 -1.36 -23.53 9.06
N ALA A 32 -1.90 -22.41 8.53
CA ALA A 32 -3.12 -21.83 9.04
C ALA A 32 -4.36 -22.60 8.53
N LEU A 33 -4.38 -22.98 7.25
CA LEU A 33 -5.51 -23.71 6.66
C LEU A 33 -5.76 -25.07 7.33
N GLU A 34 -4.72 -25.82 7.66
CA GLU A 34 -4.87 -27.19 8.18
C GLU A 34 -5.43 -27.26 9.61
N LEU A 35 -5.42 -26.15 10.35
CA LEU A 35 -6.01 -26.03 11.69
C LEU A 35 -7.54 -25.97 11.65
N ARG A 36 -8.13 -25.74 10.47
CA ARG A 36 -9.56 -25.53 10.28
C ARG A 36 -10.21 -26.80 9.73
N THR A 37 -11.12 -27.39 10.49
CA THR A 37 -11.94 -28.54 10.04
C THR A 37 -13.18 -28.09 9.30
N GLU A 38 -13.77 -26.98 9.72
CA GLU A 38 -14.85 -26.24 9.07
C GLU A 38 -14.31 -24.84 8.77
N LEU A 39 -14.70 -24.26 7.62
CA LEU A 39 -14.20 -22.96 7.18
C LEU A 39 -15.30 -21.91 7.31
N GLU A 40 -15.17 -21.06 8.31
CA GLU A 40 -16.08 -19.92 8.45
C GLU A 40 -15.68 -18.77 7.51
N LEU A 41 -16.61 -17.83 7.32
CA LEU A 41 -16.37 -16.58 6.60
C LEU A 41 -15.13 -15.82 7.11
N SER A 42 -14.94 -15.79 8.43
CA SER A 42 -13.82 -15.14 9.11
C SER A 42 -12.48 -15.83 8.77
N ASP A 43 -12.47 -17.16 8.74
CA ASP A 43 -11.31 -17.97 8.34
C ASP A 43 -10.92 -17.72 6.89
N ILE A 44 -11.88 -17.77 5.97
CA ILE A 44 -11.63 -17.51 4.54
C ILE A 44 -11.07 -16.09 4.36
N THR A 45 -11.63 -15.11 5.06
CA THR A 45 -11.18 -13.72 5.05
C THR A 45 -9.75 -13.57 5.60
N HIS A 46 -9.42 -14.29 6.67
CA HIS A 46 -8.08 -14.34 7.25
C HIS A 46 -7.06 -14.98 6.30
N LEU A 47 -7.35 -16.20 5.82
CA LEU A 47 -6.48 -16.96 4.92
C LEU A 47 -6.23 -16.23 3.60
N ALA A 48 -7.25 -15.55 3.05
CA ALA A 48 -7.11 -14.75 1.83
C ALA A 48 -6.09 -13.62 1.99
N ASN A 49 -6.00 -13.01 3.18
CA ASN A 49 -5.07 -11.91 3.47
C ASN A 49 -3.68 -12.42 3.94
N LEU A 50 -3.55 -13.66 4.40
CA LEU A 50 -2.26 -14.35 4.48
C LEU A 50 -1.69 -14.69 3.09
N CYS A 51 -2.55 -15.04 2.14
CA CYS A 51 -2.16 -15.43 0.79
C CYS A 51 -1.54 -14.27 -0.01
N HIS A 52 -0.30 -14.46 -0.49
CA HIS A 52 0.40 -13.48 -1.34
C HIS A 52 0.26 -13.73 -2.84
N ASP A 53 -0.58 -14.70 -3.22
CA ASP A 53 -0.89 -14.98 -4.63
C ASP A 53 0.39 -15.23 -5.42
N CYS A 54 1.19 -16.25 -5.04
CA CYS A 54 2.38 -16.64 -5.81
C CYS A 54 2.00 -17.54 -7.00
N GLY A 55 0.97 -18.36 -6.86
CA GLY A 55 0.49 -19.28 -7.89
C GLY A 55 1.06 -20.71 -7.79
N ASP A 56 2.05 -20.96 -6.93
CA ASP A 56 2.72 -22.27 -6.86
C ASP A 56 1.77 -23.40 -6.44
N CYS A 57 0.82 -23.11 -5.54
CA CYS A 57 -0.23 -24.08 -5.19
C CYS A 57 -1.13 -24.43 -6.38
N LEU A 58 -1.39 -23.49 -7.29
CA LEU A 58 -2.15 -23.72 -8.53
C LEU A 58 -1.31 -24.50 -9.53
N SER A 59 -0.04 -24.12 -9.73
CA SER A 59 0.90 -24.80 -10.62
C SER A 59 1.11 -26.27 -10.26
N ALA A 60 1.10 -26.59 -8.96
CA ALA A 60 1.23 -27.96 -8.46
C ALA A 60 -0.11 -28.72 -8.33
N CYS A 61 -1.26 -28.05 -8.51
CA CYS A 61 -2.56 -28.65 -8.21
C CYS A 61 -2.98 -29.67 -9.27
N MET A 62 -3.26 -30.90 -8.87
CA MET A 62 -3.83 -31.95 -9.73
C MET A 62 -5.26 -31.63 -10.21
N TYR A 63 -5.93 -30.71 -9.52
CA TYR A 63 -7.32 -30.32 -9.77
C TYR A 63 -7.45 -28.90 -10.35
N ALA A 64 -6.34 -28.30 -10.78
CA ALA A 64 -6.35 -27.03 -11.50
C ALA A 64 -7.17 -27.15 -12.80
N PRO A 65 -7.73 -26.05 -13.32
CA PRO A 65 -8.34 -26.05 -14.65
C PRO A 65 -7.39 -26.64 -15.70
N PRO A 66 -7.89 -27.48 -16.64
CA PRO A 66 -9.30 -27.71 -16.98
C PRO A 66 -9.97 -28.88 -16.22
N HIS A 67 -9.40 -29.40 -15.12
CA HIS A 67 -10.04 -30.45 -14.33
C HIS A 67 -11.45 -30.05 -13.86
N GLN A 68 -12.37 -31.02 -13.73
CA GLN A 68 -13.79 -30.77 -13.39
C GLN A 68 -14.01 -29.99 -12.08
N PHE A 69 -13.09 -30.09 -11.12
CA PHE A 69 -13.15 -29.33 -9.86
C PHE A 69 -12.66 -27.88 -10.00
N ALA A 70 -11.91 -27.57 -11.07
CA ALA A 70 -11.42 -26.23 -11.42
C ALA A 70 -10.86 -25.42 -10.24
N VAL A 71 -9.99 -26.04 -9.44
CA VAL A 71 -9.46 -25.45 -8.20
C VAL A 71 -8.45 -24.35 -8.55
N ASP A 72 -8.74 -23.11 -8.14
CA ASP A 72 -7.89 -21.93 -8.32
C ASP A 72 -7.91 -21.01 -7.06
N PRO A 73 -7.24 -21.43 -5.97
CA PRO A 73 -7.18 -20.67 -4.74
C PRO A 73 -6.60 -19.25 -4.92
N PRO A 74 -5.55 -19.03 -5.74
CA PRO A 74 -5.04 -17.69 -6.01
C PRO A 74 -6.11 -16.72 -6.55
N LYS A 75 -6.94 -17.18 -7.49
CA LYS A 75 -8.03 -16.38 -8.05
C LYS A 75 -9.11 -16.09 -7.01
N VAL A 76 -9.66 -17.12 -6.36
CA VAL A 76 -10.76 -16.91 -5.39
C VAL A 76 -10.30 -16.06 -4.20
N PHE A 77 -9.07 -16.25 -3.71
CA PHE A 77 -8.51 -15.38 -2.68
C PHE A 77 -8.27 -13.94 -3.15
N THR A 78 -8.02 -13.71 -4.44
CA THR A 78 -7.94 -12.35 -4.99
C THR A 78 -9.29 -11.67 -4.90
N GLU A 79 -10.36 -12.37 -5.27
CA GLU A 79 -11.73 -11.87 -5.20
C GLU A 79 -12.14 -11.60 -3.74
N VAL A 80 -11.84 -12.52 -2.81
CA VAL A 80 -12.09 -12.33 -1.36
C VAL A 80 -11.31 -11.14 -0.80
N ARG A 81 -10.05 -10.92 -1.20
CA ARG A 81 -9.28 -9.73 -0.80
C ARG A 81 -9.90 -8.44 -1.33
N GLU A 82 -10.32 -8.43 -2.59
CA GLU A 82 -10.96 -7.24 -3.16
C GLU A 82 -12.28 -6.92 -2.45
N GLU A 83 -13.05 -7.93 -2.04
CA GLU A 83 -14.24 -7.76 -1.21
C GLU A 83 -13.90 -7.30 0.22
N THR A 84 -12.84 -7.85 0.83
CA THR A 84 -12.29 -7.38 2.11
C THR A 84 -12.03 -5.88 2.07
N TYR A 85 -11.37 -5.38 1.02
CA TYR A 85 -11.02 -3.97 0.90
C TYR A 85 -12.27 -3.08 0.81
N ARG A 86 -13.33 -3.57 0.16
CA ARG A 86 -14.61 -2.84 0.06
C ARG A 86 -15.41 -2.86 1.36
N ARG A 87 -15.41 -3.99 2.07
CA ARG A 87 -16.22 -4.20 3.29
C ARG A 87 -15.70 -3.46 4.51
N TYR A 88 -14.37 -3.42 4.69
CA TYR A 88 -13.78 -2.85 5.91
C TYR A 88 -13.47 -1.36 5.82
N VAL A 89 -13.35 -0.82 4.61
CA VAL A 89 -13.05 0.61 4.42
C VAL A 89 -14.35 1.40 4.34
N TRP A 90 -14.46 2.41 5.19
CA TRP A 90 -15.59 3.34 5.20
C TRP A 90 -15.16 4.70 4.64
N PRO A 91 -16.05 5.44 3.94
CA PRO A 91 -17.25 4.98 3.24
C PRO A 91 -16.97 3.90 2.19
N HIS A 92 -17.88 2.96 2.00
CA HIS A 92 -17.70 1.80 1.09
C HIS A 92 -17.56 2.17 -0.41
N ARG A 93 -17.73 3.44 -0.79
CA ARG A 93 -17.63 3.90 -2.17
C ARG A 93 -16.32 4.66 -2.40
N ALA A 94 -15.41 4.03 -3.13
CA ALA A 94 -14.24 4.70 -3.67
C ALA A 94 -14.65 5.72 -4.76
N PRO A 95 -13.94 6.86 -4.90
CA PRO A 95 -14.07 7.67 -6.09
C PRO A 95 -13.62 6.86 -7.31
N GLY A 96 -14.48 6.76 -8.33
CA GLY A 96 -14.10 6.16 -9.62
C GLY A 96 -13.04 7.01 -10.35
N ARG A 97 -12.54 6.54 -11.49
CA ARG A 97 -11.46 7.23 -12.27
C ARG A 97 -11.78 8.70 -12.55
N LEU A 98 -13.02 9.00 -12.95
CA LEU A 98 -13.47 10.37 -13.17
C LEU A 98 -13.42 11.19 -11.88
N GLY A 99 -13.87 10.62 -10.77
CA GLY A 99 -13.82 11.27 -9.45
C GLY A 99 -12.38 11.57 -9.00
N THR A 100 -11.45 10.65 -9.22
CA THR A 100 -10.02 10.88 -8.95
C THR A 100 -9.44 11.98 -9.84
N GLY A 101 -9.78 12.02 -11.13
CA GLY A 101 -9.35 13.08 -12.05
C GLY A 101 -9.91 14.45 -11.68
N VAL A 102 -11.19 14.52 -11.32
CA VAL A 102 -11.84 15.75 -10.82
C VAL A 102 -11.18 16.21 -9.51
N ALA A 103 -10.91 15.30 -8.58
CA ALA A 103 -10.23 15.62 -7.33
C ALA A 103 -8.80 16.16 -7.57
N PHE A 104 -8.08 15.61 -8.53
CA PHE A 104 -6.75 16.12 -8.92
C PHE A 104 -6.82 17.52 -9.52
N GLY A 105 -7.74 17.77 -10.47
CA GLY A 105 -7.95 19.10 -11.03
C GLY A 105 -8.36 20.13 -9.97
N ALA A 106 -9.25 19.73 -9.05
CA ALA A 106 -9.65 20.56 -7.91
C ALA A 106 -8.49 20.85 -6.95
N ALA A 107 -7.65 19.86 -6.64
CA ALA A 107 -6.46 20.04 -5.82
C ALA A 107 -5.48 21.04 -6.47
N CYS A 108 -5.20 20.91 -7.77
CA CYS A 108 -4.38 21.87 -8.51
C CYS A 108 -4.97 23.28 -8.44
N LEU A 109 -6.28 23.43 -8.67
CA LEU A 109 -6.95 24.73 -8.64
C LEU A 109 -6.89 25.37 -7.26
N VAL A 110 -7.18 24.61 -6.20
CA VAL A 110 -7.16 25.09 -4.81
C VAL A 110 -5.74 25.51 -4.41
N LEU A 111 -4.73 24.68 -4.70
CA LEU A 111 -3.34 25.00 -4.38
C LEU A 111 -2.84 26.23 -5.15
N ALA A 112 -3.19 26.36 -6.43
CA ALA A 112 -2.86 27.54 -7.23
C ALA A 112 -3.54 28.82 -6.72
N LEU A 113 -4.82 28.72 -6.32
CA LEU A 113 -5.55 29.82 -5.71
C LEU A 113 -4.95 30.23 -4.36
N MET A 114 -4.62 29.26 -3.50
CA MET A 114 -3.96 29.53 -2.23
C MET A 114 -2.62 30.25 -2.45
N SER A 115 -1.76 29.75 -3.33
CA SER A 115 -0.51 30.43 -3.72
C SER A 115 -0.79 31.89 -4.11
N TYR A 116 -1.74 32.13 -5.03
CA TYR A 116 -2.05 33.48 -5.47
C TYR A 116 -2.56 34.39 -4.35
N LEU A 117 -3.46 33.91 -3.50
CA LEU A 117 -4.03 34.70 -2.40
C LEU A 117 -2.99 35.07 -1.34
N PHE A 118 -2.02 34.19 -1.08
CA PHE A 118 -1.02 34.42 -0.03
C PHE A 118 0.24 35.12 -0.53
N THR A 119 0.65 34.94 -1.79
CA THR A 119 1.90 35.50 -2.33
C THR A 119 1.67 36.60 -3.37
N GLY A 120 0.44 36.76 -3.87
CA GLY A 120 0.12 37.65 -4.99
C GLY A 120 0.65 37.17 -6.34
N ARG A 121 1.28 35.99 -6.41
CA ARG A 121 1.92 35.46 -7.62
C ARG A 121 1.29 34.12 -8.02
N PRO A 122 1.02 33.88 -9.31
CA PRO A 122 0.58 32.58 -9.76
C PRO A 122 1.72 31.56 -9.64
N PHE A 123 1.36 30.32 -9.27
CA PHE A 123 2.29 29.18 -9.06
C PHE A 123 3.28 28.94 -10.23
N VAL A 124 2.93 29.39 -11.45
CA VAL A 124 3.69 29.21 -12.69
C VAL A 124 4.82 30.25 -12.87
N VAL A 125 4.78 31.37 -12.16
CA VAL A 125 5.71 32.52 -12.32
C VAL A 125 6.51 32.79 -11.04
N ALA A 126 6.34 31.96 -10.02
CA ALA A 126 7.11 32.05 -8.79
C ALA A 126 8.54 31.53 -9.06
N ASP A 127 9.47 32.46 -9.23
CA ASP A 127 10.89 32.17 -9.12
C ASP A 127 11.20 31.97 -7.64
N ALA A 128 11.36 30.70 -7.24
CA ALA A 128 11.59 30.27 -5.88
C ALA A 128 12.75 29.27 -5.89
N PRO A 129 13.95 29.65 -5.43
CA PRO A 129 15.17 28.84 -5.56
C PRO A 129 15.14 27.63 -4.59
N GLY A 130 14.27 26.67 -4.89
CA GLY A 130 14.13 25.40 -4.18
C GLY A 130 13.40 25.44 -2.84
N ASP A 131 12.96 26.61 -2.35
CA ASP A 131 12.11 26.72 -1.16
C ASP A 131 10.62 26.56 -1.53
N PRO A 132 9.93 25.48 -1.10
CA PRO A 132 8.50 25.31 -1.33
C PRO A 132 7.64 26.42 -0.72
N TYR A 133 8.09 27.06 0.37
CA TYR A 133 7.28 28.02 1.13
C TYR A 133 7.19 29.41 0.50
N GLU A 134 8.09 29.74 -0.41
CA GLU A 134 7.96 30.94 -1.26
C GLU A 134 6.79 30.82 -2.24
N ILE A 135 6.39 29.59 -2.59
CA ILE A 135 5.28 29.33 -3.51
C ILE A 135 3.98 29.08 -2.74
N LEU A 136 4.02 28.16 -1.77
CA LEU A 136 2.89 27.83 -0.93
C LEU A 136 3.32 27.92 0.53
N PRO A 137 2.92 28.98 1.26
CA PRO A 137 3.34 29.15 2.64
C PRO A 137 3.05 27.92 3.51
N HIS A 138 3.84 27.78 4.57
CA HIS A 138 3.85 26.58 5.40
C HIS A 138 2.47 26.14 5.89
N LEU A 139 1.64 27.07 6.38
CA LEU A 139 0.33 26.73 6.95
C LEU A 139 -0.62 26.13 5.90
N PRO A 140 -0.86 26.76 4.73
CA PRO A 140 -1.58 26.13 3.62
C PRO A 140 -1.03 24.76 3.20
N MET A 141 0.29 24.60 3.10
CA MET A 141 0.93 23.32 2.75
C MET A 141 0.61 22.25 3.80
N LEU A 142 0.77 22.58 5.08
CA LEU A 142 0.50 21.69 6.21
C LEU A 142 -0.95 21.23 6.22
N ILE A 143 -1.91 22.14 5.97
CA ILE A 143 -3.34 21.78 5.93
C ILE A 143 -3.63 20.91 4.70
N ALA A 144 -3.15 21.33 3.52
CA ALA A 144 -3.44 20.65 2.27
C ALA A 144 -2.97 19.19 2.26
N VAL A 145 -1.78 18.92 2.77
CA VAL A 145 -1.23 17.55 2.84
C VAL A 145 -1.60 16.84 4.15
N GLY A 146 -1.65 17.55 5.26
CA GLY A 146 -1.92 16.99 6.59
C GLY A 146 -3.35 16.47 6.75
N ALA A 147 -4.36 17.21 6.27
CA ALA A 147 -5.75 16.79 6.36
C ALA A 147 -6.03 15.44 5.66
N PRO A 148 -5.68 15.23 4.37
CA PRO A 148 -5.87 13.92 3.72
C PRO A 148 -4.99 12.82 4.33
N SER A 149 -3.81 13.16 4.87
CA SER A 149 -2.96 12.19 5.56
C SER A 149 -3.60 11.69 6.86
N LEU A 150 -4.14 12.59 7.68
CA LEU A 150 -4.88 12.24 8.90
C LEU A 150 -6.14 11.43 8.57
N TRP A 151 -6.84 11.80 7.50
CA TRP A 151 -7.98 11.02 6.99
C TRP A 151 -7.57 9.59 6.64
N ALA A 152 -6.46 9.41 5.89
CA ALA A 152 -5.96 8.10 5.54
C ALA A 152 -5.65 7.25 6.79
N VAL A 153 -4.94 7.83 7.76
CA VAL A 153 -4.61 7.16 9.03
C VAL A 153 -5.87 6.77 9.80
N ALA A 154 -6.85 7.67 9.92
CA ALA A 154 -8.11 7.39 10.59
C ALA A 154 -8.87 6.22 9.92
N MET A 155 -8.92 6.20 8.59
CA MET A 155 -9.60 5.14 7.84
C MET A 155 -8.84 3.82 7.88
N PHE A 156 -7.50 3.83 7.87
CA PHE A 156 -6.71 2.63 8.12
C PHE A 156 -6.97 2.06 9.52
N GLY A 157 -7.02 2.92 10.54
CA GLY A 157 -7.36 2.51 11.91
C GLY A 157 -8.76 1.91 12.01
N TRP A 158 -9.75 2.54 11.36
CA TRP A 158 -11.11 2.01 11.29
C TRP A 158 -11.16 0.64 10.62
N ALA A 159 -10.57 0.51 9.43
CA ALA A 159 -10.54 -0.74 8.68
C ALA A 159 -9.79 -1.84 9.45
N ALA A 160 -8.68 -1.49 10.11
CA ALA A 160 -7.90 -2.39 10.96
C ALA A 160 -8.74 -2.95 12.10
N LEU A 161 -9.41 -2.08 12.87
CA LEU A 161 -10.23 -2.49 14.02
C LEU A 161 -11.41 -3.36 13.61
N ARG A 162 -12.07 -3.01 12.49
CA ARG A 162 -13.22 -3.77 12.01
C ARG A 162 -12.79 -5.14 11.48
N TYR A 163 -11.71 -5.18 10.70
CA TYR A 163 -11.13 -6.43 10.21
C TYR A 163 -10.69 -7.34 11.36
N TRP A 164 -9.97 -6.78 12.34
CA TRP A 164 -9.48 -7.52 13.50
C TRP A 164 -10.60 -8.20 14.28
N ARG A 165 -11.72 -7.49 14.49
CA ARG A 165 -12.90 -8.06 15.17
C ARG A 165 -13.60 -9.14 14.35
N ASP A 166 -13.65 -8.99 13.02
CA ASP A 166 -14.31 -9.94 12.13
C ASP A 166 -13.56 -11.27 12.06
N ILE A 167 -12.22 -11.24 12.10
CA ILE A 167 -11.38 -12.45 12.24
C ILE A 167 -11.26 -12.95 13.70
N HIS A 168 -12.20 -12.58 14.57
CA HIS A 168 -12.26 -12.96 15.99
C HIS A 168 -11.04 -12.58 16.85
N GLY A 169 -10.22 -11.62 16.41
CA GLY A 169 -9.09 -11.11 17.17
C GLY A 169 -9.52 -10.30 18.40
N ARG A 170 -8.91 -10.56 19.56
CA ARG A 170 -9.16 -9.78 20.79
C ARG A 170 -8.26 -8.55 20.82
N LEU A 171 -8.78 -7.41 21.27
CA LEU A 171 -7.98 -6.16 21.33
C LEU A 171 -6.77 -6.28 22.26
N ALA A 172 -6.85 -7.12 23.30
CA ALA A 172 -5.74 -7.39 24.21
C ALA A 172 -4.54 -8.03 23.50
N ASP A 173 -4.76 -8.80 22.43
CA ASP A 173 -3.68 -9.48 21.73
C ASP A 173 -2.84 -8.50 20.90
N LEU A 174 -3.42 -7.38 20.45
CA LEU A 174 -2.68 -6.30 19.78
C LEU A 174 -1.66 -5.61 20.69
N LEU A 175 -1.75 -5.79 22.02
CA LEU A 175 -0.77 -5.25 22.98
C LEU A 175 0.45 -6.16 23.15
N ARG A 176 0.46 -7.36 22.56
CA ARG A 176 1.54 -8.33 22.70
C ARG A 176 2.75 -7.97 21.83
N VAL A 177 3.64 -7.13 22.37
CA VAL A 177 4.84 -6.62 21.67
C VAL A 177 5.70 -7.74 21.08
N ARG A 178 5.87 -8.87 21.78
CA ARG A 178 6.69 -10.00 21.29
C ARG A 178 6.15 -10.57 19.98
N VAL A 179 4.83 -10.67 19.83
CA VAL A 179 4.18 -11.16 18.60
C VAL A 179 4.31 -10.13 17.48
N TRP A 180 4.24 -8.83 17.80
CA TRP A 180 4.53 -7.79 16.82
C TRP A 180 5.96 -7.85 16.30
N LEU A 181 6.96 -8.13 17.14
CA LEU A 181 8.33 -8.32 16.68
C LEU A 181 8.42 -9.44 15.64
N THR A 182 7.76 -10.58 15.87
CA THR A 182 7.72 -11.67 14.88
C THR A 182 6.91 -11.30 13.64
N THR A 183 5.81 -10.57 13.78
CA THR A 183 5.01 -10.08 12.64
C THR A 183 5.83 -9.14 11.76
N PHE A 184 6.53 -8.17 12.35
CA PHE A 184 7.35 -7.21 11.62
C PHE A 184 8.54 -7.87 10.93
N THR A 185 9.21 -8.83 11.57
CA THR A 185 10.32 -9.56 10.92
C THR A 185 9.82 -10.36 9.72
N GLN A 186 8.69 -11.06 9.86
CA GLN A 186 8.08 -11.81 8.75
C GLN A 186 7.61 -10.90 7.61
N ALA A 187 7.03 -9.74 7.92
CA ALA A 187 6.60 -8.77 6.92
C ALA A 187 7.78 -8.10 6.21
N ALA A 188 8.82 -7.69 6.96
CA ALA A 188 10.02 -7.06 6.43
C ALA A 188 10.80 -7.98 5.48
N GLN A 189 10.70 -9.30 5.68
CA GLN A 189 11.31 -10.31 4.82
C GLN A 189 10.37 -10.82 3.73
N LEU A 190 9.09 -10.42 3.74
CA LEU A 190 8.00 -11.00 2.95
C LEU A 190 8.02 -12.54 3.04
N ARG A 191 8.07 -13.09 4.26
CA ARG A 191 8.11 -14.56 4.51
C ARG A 191 7.00 -15.29 3.77
N HIS A 192 5.80 -14.72 3.74
CA HIS A 192 4.65 -15.31 3.07
C HIS A 192 4.72 -15.22 1.52
N MET A 193 5.81 -14.66 0.96
CA MET A 193 6.18 -14.68 -0.46
C MET A 193 7.39 -15.58 -0.78
N THR A 194 8.04 -16.20 0.21
CA THR A 194 9.15 -17.13 -0.05
C THR A 194 8.66 -18.53 -0.39
N GLY A 195 7.48 -18.87 0.12
CA GLY A 195 6.89 -20.20 0.06
C GLY A 195 7.20 -21.09 1.22
N GLY A 196 6.59 -22.27 1.19
CA GLY A 196 6.99 -23.38 2.05
C GLY A 196 8.36 -23.92 1.64
N ASP A 197 8.72 -25.09 2.16
CA ASP A 197 10.07 -25.67 2.01
C ASP A 197 10.50 -25.88 0.54
N ALA A 198 9.54 -25.92 -0.40
CA ALA A 198 9.76 -26.05 -1.84
C ALA A 198 9.75 -24.72 -2.65
N GLY A 199 9.43 -23.58 -2.02
CA GLY A 199 9.29 -22.27 -2.69
C GLY A 199 7.88 -21.92 -3.16
N CYS A 200 7.55 -20.61 -3.16
CA CYS A 200 6.29 -19.95 -3.59
C CYS A 200 6.67 -18.62 -4.22
N GLU A 201 7.48 -18.61 -5.28
CA GLU A 201 8.01 -17.36 -5.82
C GLU A 201 7.86 -17.26 -7.34
N ILE A 202 7.12 -16.23 -7.78
CA ILE A 202 7.28 -15.68 -9.13
C ILE A 202 8.66 -15.00 -9.19
N PRO A 203 9.57 -15.43 -10.07
CA PRO A 203 10.96 -14.97 -10.05
C PRO A 203 11.10 -13.45 -10.01
N GLY A 204 11.76 -12.95 -8.97
CA GLY A 204 12.11 -11.54 -8.78
C GLY A 204 10.96 -10.65 -8.26
N ARG A 205 9.72 -11.16 -8.15
CA ARG A 205 8.58 -10.38 -7.63
C ARG A 205 8.81 -9.96 -6.18
N ARG A 206 9.33 -10.87 -5.35
CA ARG A 206 9.66 -10.58 -3.95
C ARG A 206 10.70 -9.46 -3.86
N GLY A 207 11.78 -9.59 -4.63
CA GLY A 207 12.84 -8.58 -4.69
C GLY A 207 12.33 -7.19 -5.07
N PHE A 208 11.57 -7.08 -6.16
CA PHE A 208 11.01 -5.79 -6.59
C PHE A 208 9.99 -5.22 -5.60
N HIS A 209 9.20 -6.07 -4.94
CA HIS A 209 8.30 -5.61 -3.88
C HIS A 209 9.06 -5.10 -2.65
N LEU A 210 10.14 -5.76 -2.22
CA LEU A 210 11.00 -5.26 -1.14
C LEU A 210 11.60 -3.90 -1.51
N VAL A 211 12.14 -3.77 -2.73
CA VAL A 211 12.71 -2.50 -3.22
C VAL A 211 11.64 -1.39 -3.22
N LEU A 212 10.43 -1.67 -3.69
CA LEU A 212 9.32 -0.71 -3.65
C LEU A 212 8.91 -0.34 -2.22
N MET A 213 8.77 -1.34 -1.34
CA MET A 213 8.33 -1.17 0.05
C MET A 213 9.35 -0.35 0.87
N TYR A 214 10.63 -0.72 0.81
CA TYR A 214 11.69 0.04 1.49
C TYR A 214 11.90 1.41 0.86
N GLY A 215 11.73 1.54 -0.46
CA GLY A 215 11.75 2.83 -1.15
C GLY A 215 10.68 3.78 -0.62
N PHE A 216 9.43 3.30 -0.51
CA PHE A 216 8.34 4.07 0.10
C PHE A 216 8.65 4.41 1.56
N GLY A 217 9.19 3.47 2.34
CA GLY A 217 9.61 3.71 3.72
C GLY A 217 10.65 4.82 3.85
N LEU A 218 11.62 4.88 2.94
CA LEU A 218 12.62 5.95 2.90
C LEU A 218 12.01 7.32 2.56
N CYS A 219 10.98 7.38 1.71
CA CYS A 219 10.22 8.62 1.47
C CYS A 219 9.48 9.11 2.73
N VAL A 220 8.96 8.19 3.54
CA VAL A 220 8.36 8.52 4.86
C VAL A 220 9.43 9.04 5.82
N VAL A 221 10.60 8.40 5.86
CA VAL A 221 11.76 8.89 6.64
C VAL A 221 12.15 10.30 6.19
N SER A 222 12.22 10.55 4.89
CA SER A 222 12.52 11.87 4.32
C SER A 222 11.56 12.95 4.80
N THR A 223 10.26 12.69 4.67
CA THR A 223 9.20 13.65 5.07
C THR A 223 9.21 13.88 6.58
N THR A 224 9.43 12.83 7.37
CA THR A 224 9.49 12.92 8.84
C THR A 224 10.74 13.66 9.29
N ALA A 225 11.90 13.41 8.66
CA ALA A 225 13.15 14.10 8.95
C ALA A 225 13.05 15.59 8.60
N ALA A 226 12.44 15.96 7.47
CA ALA A 226 12.18 17.36 7.12
C ALA A 226 11.28 18.04 8.15
N SER A 227 10.21 17.37 8.57
CA SER A 227 9.32 17.88 9.63
C SER A 227 10.07 18.08 10.97
N TYR A 228 10.94 17.14 11.34
CA TYR A 228 11.75 17.25 12.55
C TYR A 228 12.76 18.41 12.48
N LEU A 229 13.53 18.50 11.39
CA LEU A 229 14.51 19.57 11.19
C LEU A 229 13.86 20.95 11.30
N GLN A 230 12.70 21.12 10.66
CA GLN A 230 11.99 22.38 10.69
C GLN A 230 11.35 22.69 12.04
N ASN A 231 10.56 21.76 12.59
CA ASN A 231 9.71 22.05 13.74
C ASN A 231 10.44 21.92 15.08
N VAL A 232 11.56 21.18 15.13
CA VAL A 232 12.33 20.93 16.35
C VAL A 232 13.66 21.66 16.31
N LEU A 233 14.37 21.64 15.16
CA LEU A 233 15.70 22.25 15.04
C LEU A 233 15.68 23.67 14.43
N GLY A 234 14.53 24.11 13.89
CA GLY A 234 14.40 25.42 13.24
C GLY A 234 15.14 25.53 11.91
N GLU A 235 15.56 24.39 11.33
CA GLU A 235 16.22 24.35 10.04
C GLU A 235 15.18 24.31 8.93
N HIS A 236 15.07 25.40 8.17
CA HIS A 236 14.08 25.56 7.11
C HIS A 236 14.63 25.08 5.74
N PRO A 237 13.75 24.63 4.82
CA PRO A 237 14.14 24.41 3.43
C PRO A 237 14.64 25.72 2.78
N PRO A 238 15.45 25.65 1.71
CA PRO A 238 15.84 24.45 0.97
C PRO A 238 16.93 23.64 1.69
N TYR A 239 16.68 22.34 1.89
CA TYR A 239 17.66 21.48 2.54
C TYR A 239 18.86 21.17 1.62
N PRO A 240 20.10 21.10 2.16
CA PRO A 240 21.29 20.70 1.40
C PRO A 240 21.15 19.32 0.78
N TYR A 241 21.83 19.07 -0.34
CA TYR A 241 21.77 17.78 -1.06
C TYR A 241 22.20 16.58 -0.20
N LEU A 242 23.11 16.80 0.76
CA LEU A 242 23.62 15.77 1.67
C LEU A 242 22.81 15.64 2.99
N SER A 243 21.70 16.37 3.12
CA SER A 243 20.84 16.27 4.29
C SER A 243 20.08 14.94 4.33
N VAL A 244 19.69 14.50 5.53
CA VAL A 244 18.90 13.28 5.74
C VAL A 244 17.62 13.27 4.89
N PRO A 245 16.81 14.36 4.83
CA PRO A 245 15.61 14.38 4.00
C PRO A 245 15.90 14.15 2.53
N VAL A 246 16.91 14.82 1.97
CA VAL A 246 17.20 14.74 0.54
C VAL A 246 17.77 13.38 0.15
N ILE A 247 18.72 12.85 0.93
CA ILE A 247 19.33 11.54 0.64
C ILE A 247 18.28 10.43 0.73
N SER A 248 17.54 10.36 1.85
CA SER A 248 16.52 9.33 2.04
C SER A 248 15.40 9.46 1.00
N GLY A 249 14.96 10.67 0.67
CA GLY A 249 13.94 10.91 -0.36
C GLY A 249 14.41 10.52 -1.76
N SER A 250 15.65 10.84 -2.13
CA SER A 250 16.21 10.50 -3.44
C SER A 250 16.41 9.00 -3.62
N ILE A 251 17.01 8.33 -2.63
CA ILE A 251 17.17 6.87 -2.65
C ILE A 251 15.79 6.20 -2.64
N GLY A 252 14.88 6.71 -1.81
CA GLY A 252 13.50 6.21 -1.73
C GLY A 252 12.76 6.30 -3.05
N GLY A 253 12.77 7.47 -3.70
CA GLY A 253 12.11 7.70 -4.99
C GLY A 253 12.69 6.83 -6.11
N ILE A 254 14.02 6.72 -6.21
CA ILE A 254 14.68 5.83 -7.18
C ILE A 254 14.27 4.37 -6.93
N ALA A 255 14.31 3.92 -5.67
CA ALA A 255 13.90 2.57 -5.31
C ALA A 255 12.43 2.31 -5.66
N MET A 256 11.52 3.26 -5.40
CA MET A 256 10.12 3.13 -5.80
C MET A 256 9.95 2.99 -7.32
N ILE A 257 10.71 3.76 -8.12
CA ILE A 257 10.67 3.67 -9.59
C ILE A 257 11.18 2.31 -10.07
N VAL A 258 12.32 1.84 -9.55
CA VAL A 258 12.92 0.55 -9.90
C VAL A 258 12.02 -0.61 -9.49
N GLY A 259 11.58 -0.63 -8.23
CA GLY A 259 10.69 -1.66 -7.70
C GLY A 259 9.34 -1.68 -8.39
N GLY A 260 8.74 -0.51 -8.63
CA GLY A 260 7.45 -0.41 -9.29
C GLY A 260 7.48 -0.85 -10.75
N THR A 261 8.52 -0.43 -11.50
CA THR A 261 8.72 -0.86 -12.90
C THR A 261 8.98 -2.36 -12.98
N GLY A 262 9.80 -2.90 -12.08
CA GLY A 262 10.08 -4.34 -12.01
C GLY A 262 8.82 -5.17 -11.72
N LEU A 263 7.95 -4.70 -10.81
CA LEU A 263 6.66 -5.36 -10.56
C LEU A 263 5.73 -5.28 -11.77
N TRP A 264 5.67 -4.13 -12.44
CA TRP A 264 4.85 -3.92 -13.63
C TRP A 264 5.19 -4.94 -14.73
N MET A 265 6.49 -5.16 -14.97
CA MET A 265 6.96 -6.09 -16.00
C MET A 265 6.66 -7.56 -15.70
N ARG A 266 6.45 -7.95 -14.43
CA ARG A 266 6.28 -9.36 -14.02
C ARG A 266 4.83 -9.84 -13.96
N ARG A 267 3.87 -8.95 -13.65
CA ARG A 267 2.45 -9.33 -13.48
C ARG A 267 1.47 -8.42 -14.22
N GLY A 268 1.97 -7.47 -15.00
CA GLY A 268 1.15 -6.39 -15.52
C GLY A 268 0.90 -5.32 -14.48
N GLY A 269 0.49 -4.15 -14.96
CA GLY A 269 0.25 -2.98 -14.15
C GLY A 269 -1.15 -2.91 -13.57
N SER A 270 -1.26 -2.40 -12.34
CA SER A 270 -2.53 -1.89 -11.82
C SER A 270 -2.56 -0.37 -11.91
N GLY A 271 -3.75 0.23 -11.96
CA GLY A 271 -3.88 1.70 -11.91
C GLY A 271 -3.22 2.30 -10.66
N PHE A 272 -3.25 1.58 -9.54
CA PHE A 272 -2.55 1.96 -8.31
C PHE A 272 -1.02 1.98 -8.48
N LEU A 273 -0.44 0.91 -9.06
CA LEU A 273 1.00 0.84 -9.30
C LEU A 273 1.47 1.95 -10.25
N TRP A 274 0.68 2.25 -11.29
CA TRP A 274 0.98 3.36 -12.19
C TRP A 274 0.98 4.70 -11.43
N ALA A 275 -0.04 4.94 -10.62
CA ALA A 275 -0.14 6.16 -9.83
C ALA A 275 1.05 6.34 -8.88
N LEU A 276 1.51 5.27 -8.23
CA LEU A 276 2.72 5.29 -7.40
C LEU A 276 3.97 5.63 -8.21
N LEU A 277 4.13 5.06 -9.41
CA LEU A 277 5.27 5.35 -10.29
C LEU A 277 5.33 6.81 -10.69
N VAL A 278 4.19 7.41 -11.06
CA VAL A 278 4.14 8.83 -11.39
C VAL A 278 4.29 9.73 -10.18
N LEU A 279 3.79 9.33 -9.02
CA LEU A 279 4.05 10.05 -7.77
C LEU A 279 5.55 10.07 -7.45
N ALA A 280 6.24 8.94 -7.57
CA ALA A 280 7.68 8.84 -7.36
C ALA A 280 8.47 9.63 -8.43
N ALA A 281 8.12 9.50 -9.71
CA ALA A 281 8.79 10.21 -10.80
C ALA A 281 8.61 11.74 -10.70
N SER A 282 7.40 12.22 -10.38
CA SER A 282 7.16 13.65 -10.16
C SER A 282 7.94 14.18 -8.96
N GLY A 283 8.05 13.42 -7.86
CA GLY A 283 8.89 13.79 -6.72
C GLY A 283 10.37 13.92 -7.11
N MET A 284 10.91 12.96 -7.85
CA MET A 284 12.29 13.04 -8.34
C MET A 284 12.51 14.24 -9.29
N LEU A 285 11.55 14.54 -10.15
CA LEU A 285 11.61 15.71 -11.04
C LEU A 285 11.56 17.02 -10.26
N THR A 286 10.74 17.13 -9.21
CA THR A 286 10.71 18.33 -8.35
C THR A 286 12.06 18.59 -7.69
N MET A 287 12.75 17.53 -7.25
CA MET A 287 14.09 17.65 -6.67
C MET A 287 15.16 18.02 -7.71
N LEU A 288 15.13 17.38 -8.88
CA LEU A 288 16.11 17.60 -9.95
C LEU A 288 16.03 19.03 -10.54
N LEU A 289 14.82 19.57 -10.63
CA LEU A 289 14.55 20.85 -11.28
C LEU A 289 14.31 21.99 -10.27
N ARG A 290 14.67 21.78 -8.99
CA ARG A 290 14.39 22.71 -7.89
C ARG A 290 15.01 24.10 -8.02
N GLU A 291 16.08 24.23 -8.81
CA GLU A 291 16.78 25.50 -9.06
C GLU A 291 16.35 26.16 -10.40
N THR A 292 15.27 25.67 -11.02
CA THR A 292 14.78 26.15 -12.31
C THR A 292 13.37 26.72 -12.19
N VAL A 293 12.96 27.52 -13.18
CA VAL A 293 11.58 28.02 -13.30
C VAL A 293 10.52 26.92 -13.41
N ALA A 294 10.91 25.67 -13.70
CA ALA A 294 10.00 24.53 -13.74
C ALA A 294 9.61 24.02 -12.34
N PHE A 295 10.33 24.42 -11.28
CA PHE A 295 10.11 23.96 -9.91
C PHE A 295 8.67 24.20 -9.45
N GLY A 296 8.15 25.42 -9.61
CA GLY A 296 6.79 25.77 -9.21
C GLY A 296 5.73 24.86 -9.84
N PRO A 297 5.56 24.85 -11.18
CA PRO A 297 4.60 23.98 -11.84
C PRO A 297 4.72 22.50 -11.45
N LEU A 298 5.94 21.97 -11.33
CA LEU A 298 6.15 20.57 -10.94
C LEU A 298 5.76 20.30 -9.49
N LEU A 299 6.10 21.21 -8.58
CA LEU A 299 5.73 21.13 -7.17
C LEU A 299 4.20 21.14 -7.02
N LEU A 300 3.49 21.99 -7.77
CA LEU A 300 2.02 22.01 -7.78
C LEU A 300 1.45 20.64 -8.16
N LEU A 301 1.91 20.09 -9.29
CA LEU A 301 1.43 18.81 -9.80
C LEU A 301 1.75 17.67 -8.83
N HIS A 302 2.96 17.67 -8.26
CA HIS A 302 3.38 16.66 -7.30
C HIS A 302 2.56 16.73 -6.01
N VAL A 303 2.43 17.92 -5.40
CA VAL A 303 1.66 18.10 -4.16
C VAL A 303 0.19 17.80 -4.39
N ALA A 304 -0.41 18.21 -5.51
CA ALA A 304 -1.78 17.82 -5.86
C ALA A 304 -1.93 16.29 -5.97
N ALA A 305 -0.94 15.61 -6.58
CA ALA A 305 -0.93 14.16 -6.65
C ALA A 305 -0.80 13.51 -5.26
N VAL A 306 0.02 14.06 -4.36
CA VAL A 306 0.15 13.62 -2.96
C VAL A 306 -1.19 13.78 -2.23
N VAL A 307 -1.83 14.94 -2.32
CA VAL A 307 -3.13 15.23 -1.68
C VAL A 307 -4.18 14.19 -2.10
N VAL A 308 -4.30 13.95 -3.41
CA VAL A 308 -5.24 12.94 -3.93
C VAL A 308 -4.83 11.54 -3.49
N ALA A 309 -3.55 11.19 -3.59
CA ALA A 309 -3.06 9.86 -3.24
C ALA A 309 -3.38 9.50 -1.79
N PHE A 310 -3.13 10.38 -0.83
CA PHE A 310 -3.49 10.15 0.58
C PHE A 310 -5.01 10.15 0.79
N GLY A 311 -5.74 11.07 0.14
CA GLY A 311 -7.21 11.11 0.25
C GLY A 311 -7.89 9.82 -0.21
N ILE A 312 -7.34 9.16 -1.24
CA ILE A 312 -7.89 7.90 -1.77
C ILE A 312 -7.17 6.64 -1.27
N ALA A 313 -6.05 6.76 -0.55
CA ALA A 313 -5.20 5.62 -0.18
C ALA A 313 -5.98 4.45 0.48
N PRO A 314 -6.92 4.69 1.42
CA PRO A 314 -7.74 3.63 2.03
C PRO A 314 -8.57 2.83 1.02
N TYR A 315 -8.96 3.44 -0.10
CA TYR A 315 -9.84 2.83 -1.11
C TYR A 315 -9.09 2.21 -2.28
N THR A 316 -7.76 2.21 -2.24
CA THR A 316 -6.91 1.60 -3.27
C THR A 316 -6.32 0.28 -2.78
N LYS A 317 -5.64 -0.45 -3.66
CA LYS A 317 -4.86 -1.63 -3.26
C LYS A 317 -3.79 -1.30 -2.21
N PHE A 318 -3.47 -0.04 -1.92
CA PHE A 318 -2.54 0.32 -0.85
C PHE A 318 -2.97 -0.23 0.51
N VAL A 319 -4.27 -0.28 0.82
CA VAL A 319 -4.77 -0.76 2.13
C VAL A 319 -4.36 -2.20 2.48
N HIS A 320 -3.94 -3.00 1.49
CA HIS A 320 -3.58 -4.40 1.68
C HIS A 320 -2.56 -4.61 2.81
N TRP A 321 -1.61 -3.68 3.01
CA TRP A 321 -0.58 -3.85 4.03
C TRP A 321 -1.19 -3.97 5.44
N ILE A 322 -2.29 -3.27 5.72
CA ILE A 322 -3.01 -3.35 7.01
C ILE A 322 -3.55 -4.75 7.23
N PHE A 323 -4.32 -5.27 6.28
CA PHE A 323 -4.97 -6.58 6.41
C PHE A 323 -3.93 -7.70 6.44
N ARG A 324 -2.87 -7.61 5.63
CA ARG A 324 -1.76 -8.57 5.65
C ARG A 324 -1.03 -8.58 6.99
N MET A 325 -0.70 -7.41 7.53
CA MET A 325 -0.02 -7.31 8.83
C MET A 325 -0.86 -7.91 9.96
N LEU A 326 -2.16 -7.60 9.99
CA LEU A 326 -3.07 -8.15 11.00
C LEU A 326 -3.27 -9.66 10.82
N SER A 327 -3.34 -10.16 9.59
CA SER A 327 -3.41 -11.60 9.32
C SER A 327 -2.15 -12.31 9.83
N ILE A 328 -0.96 -11.79 9.50
CA ILE A 328 0.30 -12.37 9.98
C ILE A 328 0.37 -12.34 11.51
N HIS A 329 -0.10 -11.25 12.13
CA HIS A 329 -0.17 -11.16 13.58
C HIS A 329 -1.13 -12.20 14.18
N HIS A 330 -2.30 -12.39 13.57
CA HIS A 330 -3.26 -13.41 13.98
C HIS A 330 -2.69 -14.83 13.86
N ASP A 331 -2.07 -15.16 12.73
CA ASP A 331 -1.41 -16.45 12.51
C ASP A 331 -0.29 -16.71 13.52
N ASN A 332 0.47 -15.68 13.92
CA ASN A 332 1.48 -15.81 14.97
C ASN A 332 0.89 -15.97 16.39
N LEU A 333 -0.41 -15.70 16.61
CA LEU A 333 -1.10 -15.96 17.88
C LEU A 333 -1.67 -17.38 17.95
N GLU A 334 -2.02 -17.96 16.80
CA GLU A 334 -2.55 -19.32 16.70
C GLU A 334 -1.45 -20.40 16.86
N ARG A 335 -0.18 -20.03 16.73
CA ARG A 335 1.00 -20.92 16.82
C ARG A 335 1.64 -20.93 18.21
#